data_AF-A0AAV0RQY5-F1
#
_entry.id   AF-A0AAV0RQY5-F1
#
_cell.length_a   1.000
_cell.length_b   1.000
_cell.length_c   1.000
_cell.angle_alpha   90.00
_cell.angle_beta   90.00
_cell.angle_gamma   90.00
#
_symmetry.space_group_name_H-M   'P 1'
#
loop_
_entity.id
_entity.type
_entity.pdbx_description
1 polymer ?
#
loop_
_entity_poly.entity_id
_entity_poly.type
_entity_poly.pdbx_seq_one_letter_code
_entity_poly.pdbx_strand_id
1 'polypeptide(L)'
;MSKIRVKDLPEGVVTGNLTSIFSTMLHNMSTHLPKSAAAVFINSFRGLDPTITDDLASRFTTFLNIGPFHLLSPPPPPPNSSSCLPWLDGPNLAPASVAYVSFGSVVTPPPHEIRAVAESLEATRVPFLWSLRDHARAHLPQGFAERSQGQGQGMVVPWAPQVEVLGHGAVGVFVTHCGWNSVLESIAGGVPMICRPFFGDQRLNGRMIEDVWGIGVNLEGGVFSKEGLVGCLDRVLKREEGKRMRENVGVLKEKAEEATKPKGSSSDDFCRLVELVSTTTMP
;
A
#
# COMPACT_ATOMS: atom_id res chain seq x y z
N MET A 1 -0.77 -12.53 -16.38
CA MET A 1 -2.11 -11.91 -16.56
C MET A 1 -3.31 -12.83 -16.29
N SER A 2 -3.19 -14.17 -16.26
CA SER A 2 -4.35 -15.09 -16.12
C SER A 2 -5.13 -15.00 -14.79
N LYS A 3 -4.64 -14.26 -13.80
CA LYS A 3 -5.27 -14.08 -12.48
C LYS A 3 -6.20 -12.86 -12.40
N ILE A 4 -6.06 -11.89 -13.31
CA ILE A 4 -6.83 -10.65 -13.29
C ILE A 4 -8.24 -10.90 -13.87
N ARG A 5 -9.26 -10.39 -13.18
CA ARG A 5 -10.67 -10.52 -13.59
C ARG A 5 -11.21 -9.15 -14.00
N VAL A 6 -12.27 -9.14 -14.81
CA VAL A 6 -12.93 -7.89 -15.26
C VAL A 6 -13.30 -6.96 -14.10
N LYS A 7 -13.77 -7.53 -12.98
CA LYS A 7 -14.13 -6.76 -11.76
C LYS A 7 -12.95 -6.12 -11.04
N ASP A 8 -11.72 -6.53 -11.35
CA ASP A 8 -10.50 -6.00 -10.76
C ASP A 8 -9.97 -4.80 -11.57
N LEU A 9 -10.49 -4.56 -12.77
CA LEU A 9 -10.08 -3.44 -13.61
C LEU A 9 -10.58 -2.09 -13.04
N PRO A 10 -9.78 -1.02 -13.16
CA PRO A 10 -10.20 0.32 -12.73
C PRO A 10 -11.50 0.77 -13.41
N GLU A 11 -12.32 1.53 -12.69
CA GLU A 11 -13.46 2.22 -13.27
C GLU A 11 -12.99 3.15 -14.41
N GLY A 12 -13.73 3.19 -15.52
CA GLY A 12 -13.35 3.92 -16.73
C GLY A 12 -12.64 3.09 -17.79
N VAL A 13 -12.28 1.83 -17.51
CA VAL A 13 -11.75 0.90 -18.53
C VAL A 13 -12.89 0.13 -19.21
N VAL A 14 -13.67 -0.63 -18.44
CA VAL A 14 -14.84 -1.40 -18.96
C VAL A 14 -16.10 -1.26 -18.08
N THR A 15 -15.99 -0.62 -16.91
CA THR A 15 -17.09 -0.41 -15.96
C THR A 15 -17.16 1.07 -15.55
N GLY A 16 -18.28 1.49 -14.94
CA GLY A 16 -18.50 2.87 -14.51
C GLY A 16 -18.93 3.81 -15.64
N ASN A 17 -18.82 5.13 -15.41
CA ASN A 17 -19.19 6.15 -16.41
C ASN A 17 -18.03 6.38 -17.40
N LEU A 18 -18.01 5.60 -18.48
CA LEU A 18 -16.96 5.64 -19.52
C LEU A 18 -16.88 6.98 -20.26
N THR A 19 -17.94 7.79 -20.23
CA THR A 19 -17.99 9.12 -20.84
C THR A 19 -17.62 10.25 -19.87
N SER A 20 -17.28 9.92 -18.62
CA SER A 20 -16.83 10.93 -17.66
C SER A 20 -15.53 11.59 -18.14
N ILE A 21 -15.28 12.82 -17.67
CA ILE A 21 -14.04 13.55 -17.96
C ILE A 21 -12.82 12.70 -17.55
N PHE A 22 -12.90 12.03 -16.40
CA PHE A 22 -11.81 11.22 -15.88
C PHE A 22 -11.54 9.97 -16.74
N SER A 23 -12.60 9.23 -17.14
CA SER A 23 -12.44 8.06 -18.02
C SER A 23 -11.91 8.43 -19.40
N THR A 24 -12.42 9.53 -19.97
CA THR A 24 -11.95 10.06 -21.26
C THR A 24 -10.48 10.49 -21.16
N MET A 25 -10.09 11.15 -20.07
CA MET A 25 -8.69 11.52 -19.80
C MET A 25 -7.79 10.28 -19.74
N LEU A 26 -8.18 9.23 -18.99
CA LEU A 26 -7.40 7.99 -18.90
C LEU A 26 -7.27 7.27 -20.25
N HIS A 27 -8.36 7.22 -21.03
CA HIS A 27 -8.34 6.65 -22.37
C HIS A 27 -7.36 7.43 -23.28
N ASN A 28 -7.49 8.75 -23.32
CA ASN A 28 -6.59 9.60 -24.10
C ASN A 28 -5.13 9.44 -23.65
N MET A 29 -4.86 9.39 -22.34
CA MET A 29 -3.52 9.13 -21.83
C MET A 29 -2.95 7.82 -22.40
N SER A 30 -3.74 6.73 -22.38
CA SER A 30 -3.30 5.42 -22.89
C SER A 30 -2.97 5.41 -24.39
N THR A 31 -3.64 6.23 -25.20
CA THR A 31 -3.43 6.27 -26.66
C THR A 31 -2.31 7.22 -27.09
N HIS A 32 -2.00 8.23 -26.26
CA HIS A 32 -1.01 9.27 -26.58
C HIS A 32 0.37 8.96 -25.99
N LEU A 33 0.47 8.40 -24.78
CA LEU A 33 1.77 8.09 -24.15
C LEU A 33 2.69 7.25 -25.05
N PRO A 34 2.24 6.14 -25.69
CA PRO A 34 3.10 5.34 -26.58
C PRO A 34 3.63 6.08 -27.81
N LYS A 35 2.94 7.14 -28.25
CA LYS A 35 3.22 7.84 -29.51
C LYS A 35 4.02 9.12 -29.31
N SER A 36 3.88 9.76 -28.15
CA SER A 36 4.31 11.15 -27.95
C SER A 36 5.29 11.33 -26.81
N ALA A 37 5.38 10.40 -25.86
CA ALA A 37 6.31 10.54 -24.75
C ALA A 37 7.75 10.17 -25.20
N ALA A 38 8.71 11.05 -24.92
CA ALA A 38 10.14 10.75 -25.09
C ALA A 38 10.57 9.60 -24.16
N ALA A 39 10.05 9.63 -22.93
CA ALA A 39 10.14 8.54 -21.96
C ALA A 39 8.89 8.52 -21.08
N VAL A 40 8.51 7.34 -20.63
CA VAL A 40 7.52 7.13 -19.57
C VAL A 40 8.26 6.56 -18.36
N PHE A 41 8.15 7.24 -17.23
CA PHE A 41 8.72 6.74 -15.98
C PHE A 41 7.61 6.39 -14.98
N ILE A 42 7.89 5.46 -14.08
CA ILE A 42 6.93 4.98 -13.09
C ILE A 42 7.59 4.80 -11.72
N ASN A 43 6.82 5.06 -10.66
CA ASN A 43 7.18 4.66 -9.30
C ASN A 43 7.01 3.14 -9.16
N SER A 44 7.98 2.37 -9.61
CA SER A 44 8.05 0.91 -9.46
C SER A 44 9.50 0.47 -9.62
N PHE A 45 9.76 -0.84 -9.51
CA PHE A 45 11.07 -1.44 -9.72
C PHE A 45 10.93 -2.71 -10.54
N ARG A 46 11.90 -2.97 -11.43
CA ARG A 46 11.86 -4.10 -12.38
C ARG A 46 11.70 -5.47 -11.70
N GLY A 47 12.26 -5.63 -10.51
CA GLY A 47 12.18 -6.87 -9.73
C GLY A 47 10.78 -7.26 -9.25
N LEU A 48 9.82 -6.33 -9.27
CA LEU A 48 8.45 -6.55 -8.80
C LEU A 48 7.67 -7.49 -9.72
N ASP A 49 7.70 -7.20 -11.02
CA ASP A 49 7.16 -8.08 -12.07
C ASP A 49 7.92 -7.83 -13.38
N PRO A 50 8.95 -8.65 -13.68
CA PRO A 50 9.73 -8.51 -14.90
C PRO A 50 8.90 -8.69 -16.17
N THR A 51 7.87 -9.55 -16.14
CA THR A 51 7.03 -9.82 -17.32
C THR A 51 6.20 -8.59 -17.69
N ILE A 52 5.60 -7.93 -16.69
CA ILE A 52 4.85 -6.68 -16.91
C ILE A 52 5.80 -5.56 -17.34
N THR A 53 6.99 -5.49 -16.72
CA THR A 53 7.99 -4.47 -17.07
C THR A 53 8.44 -4.61 -18.52
N ASP A 54 8.73 -5.83 -18.98
CA ASP A 54 9.18 -6.08 -20.35
C ASP A 54 8.04 -5.83 -21.37
N ASP A 55 6.78 -6.17 -21.05
CA ASP A 55 5.62 -5.82 -21.90
C ASP A 55 5.45 -4.29 -22.01
N LEU A 56 5.51 -3.55 -20.89
CA LEU A 56 5.43 -2.09 -20.91
C LEU A 56 6.61 -1.48 -21.68
N ALA A 57 7.82 -1.97 -21.48
CA ALA A 57 9.01 -1.51 -22.21
C ALA A 57 8.88 -1.73 -23.73
N SER A 58 8.15 -2.77 -24.17
CA SER A 58 7.87 -2.98 -25.60
C SER A 58 6.86 -2.00 -26.20
N ARG A 59 6.08 -1.31 -25.37
CA ARG A 59 5.01 -0.37 -25.79
C ARG A 59 5.45 1.08 -25.84
N PHE A 60 6.56 1.44 -25.19
CA PHE A 60 7.05 2.82 -25.12
C PHE A 60 8.46 2.92 -25.69
N THR A 61 8.80 4.08 -26.26
CA THR A 61 10.16 4.34 -26.77
C THR A 61 11.22 4.17 -25.70
N THR A 62 10.95 4.71 -24.50
CA THR A 62 11.77 4.54 -23.30
C THR A 62 10.83 4.37 -22.11
N PHE A 63 11.01 3.30 -21.34
CA PHE A 63 10.25 3.02 -20.12
C PHE A 63 11.22 2.88 -18.94
N LEU A 64 11.01 3.66 -17.88
CA LEU A 64 11.95 3.81 -16.76
C LEU A 64 11.27 3.49 -15.42
N ASN A 65 11.81 2.52 -14.67
CA ASN A 65 11.34 2.19 -13.34
C ASN A 65 12.18 2.92 -12.29
N ILE A 66 11.71 4.06 -11.81
CA ILE A 66 12.48 4.97 -10.95
C ILE A 66 12.03 4.95 -9.49
N GLY A 67 11.52 3.82 -9.01
CA GLY A 67 11.06 3.65 -7.63
C GLY A 67 11.67 2.42 -6.94
N PRO A 68 11.21 2.10 -5.71
CA PRO A 68 10.24 2.86 -4.93
C PRO A 68 10.76 4.24 -4.49
N PHE A 69 9.96 5.30 -4.69
CA PHE A 69 10.38 6.67 -4.40
C PHE A 69 10.85 6.90 -2.96
N HIS A 70 10.19 6.31 -1.97
CA HIS A 70 10.54 6.50 -0.56
C HIS A 70 11.90 5.90 -0.18
N LEU A 71 12.46 4.99 -1.00
CA LEU A 71 13.83 4.47 -0.81
C LEU A 71 14.89 5.37 -1.46
N LEU A 72 14.58 5.96 -2.61
CA LEU A 72 15.50 6.87 -3.33
C LEU A 72 15.49 8.30 -2.75
N SER A 73 14.31 8.76 -2.31
CA SER A 73 14.08 10.07 -1.74
C SER A 73 13.08 9.94 -0.58
N PRO A 74 13.58 9.64 0.64
CA PRO A 74 12.73 9.51 1.81
C PRO A 74 11.95 10.79 2.08
N PRO A 75 10.63 10.72 2.32
CA PRO A 75 9.84 11.91 2.64
C PRO A 75 10.26 12.48 4.01
N PRO A 76 10.09 13.79 4.24
CA PRO A 76 10.26 14.35 5.57
C PRO A 76 9.22 13.74 6.54
N PRO A 77 9.58 13.55 7.81
CA PRO A 77 8.65 13.01 8.79
C PRO A 77 7.45 13.96 8.96
N PRO A 78 6.22 13.43 9.04
CA PRO A 78 5.03 14.28 9.15
C PRO A 78 4.97 15.00 10.50
N PRO A 79 4.39 16.22 10.55
CA PRO A 79 4.22 16.96 11.79
C PRO A 79 3.35 16.19 12.80
N ASN A 80 3.71 16.25 14.09
CA ASN A 80 3.00 15.60 15.22
C ASN A 80 2.96 14.06 15.20
N SER A 81 3.89 13.41 14.50
CA SER A 81 4.05 11.94 14.47
C SER A 81 4.81 11.36 15.67
N SER A 82 5.20 12.21 16.63
CA SER A 82 6.17 11.91 17.68
C SER A 82 5.78 10.80 18.66
N SER A 83 4.51 10.40 18.72
CA SER A 83 4.05 9.36 19.64
C SER A 83 3.94 7.96 19.02
N CYS A 84 3.99 7.83 17.69
CA CYS A 84 3.81 6.53 17.03
C CYS A 84 4.99 5.59 17.25
N LEU A 85 6.21 6.05 16.94
CA LEU A 85 7.41 5.22 17.07
C LEU A 85 7.73 4.88 18.54
N PRO A 86 7.69 5.82 19.50
CA PRO A 86 7.90 5.47 20.91
C PRO A 86 6.89 4.47 21.47
N TRP A 87 5.65 4.47 20.96
CA TRP A 87 4.68 3.45 21.36
C TRP A 87 5.02 2.08 20.77
N LEU A 88 5.48 2.03 19.50
CA LEU A 88 5.94 0.81 18.85
C LEU A 88 7.23 0.23 19.49
N ASP A 89 8.07 1.09 20.08
CA ASP A 89 9.23 0.71 20.90
C ASP A 89 8.84 0.18 22.29
N GLY A 90 7.54 0.18 22.62
CA GLY A 90 7.04 -0.24 23.93
C GLY A 90 7.46 -1.69 24.27
N PRO A 91 7.97 -1.94 25.49
CA PRO A 91 8.59 -3.23 25.85
C PRO A 91 7.63 -4.43 25.87
N ASN A 92 6.32 -4.17 25.78
CA ASN A 92 5.28 -5.19 25.80
C ASN A 92 4.83 -5.61 24.39
N LEU A 93 5.39 -5.01 23.33
CA LEU A 93 5.05 -5.34 21.95
C LEU A 93 6.02 -6.40 21.41
N ALA A 94 5.48 -7.54 21.01
CA ALA A 94 6.26 -8.58 20.35
C ALA A 94 6.60 -8.19 18.89
N PRO A 95 7.70 -8.69 18.32
CA PRO A 95 7.98 -8.54 16.90
C PRO A 95 6.83 -9.04 16.04
N ALA A 96 6.57 -8.36 14.92
CA ALA A 96 5.53 -8.70 13.95
C ALA A 96 4.14 -9.00 14.57
N SER A 97 3.74 -8.25 15.60
CA SER A 97 2.48 -8.45 16.32
C SER A 97 1.46 -7.32 16.16
N VAL A 98 1.91 -6.12 15.76
CA VAL A 98 1.07 -4.93 15.66
C VAL A 98 0.37 -4.89 14.29
N ALA A 99 -0.94 -4.60 14.29
CA ALA A 99 -1.68 -4.25 13.09
C ALA A 99 -1.61 -2.74 12.84
N TYR A 100 -1.00 -2.34 11.72
CA TYR A 100 -1.11 -0.97 11.22
C TYR A 100 -2.35 -0.85 10.32
N VAL A 101 -3.15 0.20 10.50
CA VAL A 101 -4.39 0.42 9.74
C VAL A 101 -4.37 1.81 9.11
N SER A 102 -4.49 1.88 7.77
CA SER A 102 -4.55 3.15 7.04
C SER A 102 -5.23 2.96 5.67
N PHE A 103 -6.11 3.90 5.31
CA PHE A 103 -6.83 3.89 4.03
C PHE A 103 -6.36 5.02 3.09
N GLY A 104 -5.16 5.54 3.33
CA GLY A 104 -4.58 6.59 2.49
C GLY A 104 -5.16 7.98 2.78
N SER A 105 -4.91 8.91 1.86
CA SER A 105 -5.14 10.34 2.08
C SER A 105 -6.60 10.78 1.86
N VAL A 106 -7.32 10.10 0.96
CA VAL A 106 -8.63 10.52 0.44
C VAL A 106 -9.77 9.56 0.77
N VAL A 107 -9.48 8.32 1.19
CA VAL A 107 -10.53 7.34 1.51
C VAL A 107 -10.91 7.46 2.98
N THR A 108 -12.21 7.46 3.24
CA THR A 108 -12.78 7.16 4.56
C THR A 108 -13.74 6.00 4.39
N PRO A 109 -13.52 4.84 5.04
CA PRO A 109 -14.49 3.75 4.97
C PRO A 109 -15.87 4.18 5.47
N PRO A 110 -16.95 3.53 4.99
CA PRO A 110 -18.29 3.79 5.51
C PRO A 110 -18.37 3.64 7.04
N PRO A 111 -19.28 4.37 7.73
CA PRO A 111 -19.37 4.33 9.19
C PRO A 111 -19.54 2.92 9.79
N HIS A 112 -20.25 2.03 9.10
CA HIS A 112 -20.44 0.65 9.56
C HIS A 112 -19.14 -0.18 9.43
N GLU A 113 -18.33 0.06 8.39
CA GLU A 113 -17.02 -0.56 8.23
C GLU A 113 -16.03 -0.08 9.29
N ILE A 114 -16.04 1.23 9.64
CA ILE A 114 -15.21 1.77 10.74
C ILE A 114 -15.56 1.08 12.06
N ARG A 115 -16.85 0.91 12.37
CA ARG A 115 -17.28 0.16 13.56
C ARG A 115 -16.82 -1.29 13.53
N ALA A 116 -16.97 -1.97 12.40
CA ALA A 116 -16.53 -3.36 12.24
C ALA A 116 -15.02 -3.51 12.47
N VAL A 117 -14.20 -2.58 11.98
CA VAL A 117 -12.75 -2.57 12.24
C VAL A 117 -12.47 -2.41 13.74
N ALA A 118 -13.10 -1.43 14.40
CA ALA A 118 -12.92 -1.20 15.83
C ALA A 118 -13.32 -2.43 16.67
N GLU A 119 -14.49 -3.02 16.40
CA GLU A 119 -14.98 -4.21 17.08
C GLU A 119 -14.08 -5.44 16.86
N SER A 120 -13.47 -5.56 15.67
CA SER A 120 -12.49 -6.62 15.38
C SER A 120 -11.21 -6.45 16.18
N LEU A 121 -10.68 -5.23 16.24
CA LEU A 121 -9.47 -4.93 17.02
C LEU A 121 -9.71 -5.17 18.52
N GLU A 122 -10.85 -4.75 19.05
CA GLU A 122 -11.22 -4.97 20.44
C GLU A 122 -11.41 -6.47 20.75
N ALA A 123 -12.09 -7.22 19.87
CA ALA A 123 -12.33 -8.65 20.05
C ALA A 123 -11.04 -9.50 19.94
N THR A 124 -10.13 -9.16 19.04
CA THR A 124 -8.88 -9.92 18.84
C THR A 124 -7.81 -9.60 19.87
N ARG A 125 -7.90 -8.45 20.55
CA ARG A 125 -6.86 -7.91 21.43
C ARG A 125 -5.50 -7.74 20.74
N VAL A 126 -5.48 -7.71 19.41
CA VAL A 126 -4.25 -7.44 18.64
C VAL A 126 -3.82 -5.99 18.92
N PRO A 127 -2.52 -5.76 19.22
CA PRO A 127 -2.01 -4.41 19.33
C PRO A 127 -2.14 -3.67 18.01
N PHE A 128 -2.51 -2.39 18.01
CA PHE A 128 -2.74 -1.69 16.75
C PHE A 128 -2.34 -0.22 16.76
N LEU A 129 -1.95 0.27 15.59
CA LEU A 129 -1.81 1.69 15.29
C LEU A 129 -2.72 2.02 14.10
N TRP A 130 -3.73 2.87 14.32
CA TRP A 130 -4.71 3.22 13.30
C TRP A 130 -4.59 4.70 12.92
N SER A 131 -4.20 4.96 11.68
CA SER A 131 -4.33 6.28 11.07
C SER A 131 -5.79 6.51 10.62
N LEU A 132 -6.51 7.33 11.37
CA LEU A 132 -7.91 7.67 11.12
C LEU A 132 -8.13 9.18 11.26
N ARG A 133 -8.58 9.81 10.17
CA ARG A 133 -8.87 11.26 10.11
C ARG A 133 -9.87 11.69 11.18
N ASP A 134 -9.72 12.90 11.69
CA ASP A 134 -10.51 13.40 12.82
C ASP A 134 -12.01 13.39 12.56
N HIS A 135 -12.46 13.75 11.34
CA HIS A 135 -13.88 13.72 10.99
C HIS A 135 -14.47 12.29 11.03
N ALA A 136 -13.65 11.28 10.78
CA ALA A 136 -14.08 9.87 10.77
C ALA A 136 -14.11 9.26 12.18
N ARG A 137 -13.43 9.86 13.17
CA ARG A 137 -13.42 9.40 14.57
C ARG A 137 -14.81 9.39 15.19
N ALA A 138 -15.71 10.25 14.72
CA ALA A 138 -17.11 10.29 15.17
C ALA A 138 -17.88 8.98 14.88
N HIS A 139 -17.35 8.10 14.02
CA HIS A 139 -17.95 6.81 13.71
C HIS A 139 -17.39 5.65 14.53
N LEU A 140 -16.36 5.88 15.36
CA LEU A 140 -15.85 4.88 16.29
C LEU A 140 -16.88 4.57 17.39
N PRO A 141 -16.90 3.34 17.93
CA PRO A 141 -17.67 3.06 19.14
C PRO A 141 -17.29 4.02 20.26
N GLN A 142 -18.28 4.44 21.06
CA GLN A 142 -18.08 5.41 22.13
C GLN A 142 -16.94 4.98 23.05
N GLY A 143 -15.95 5.86 23.26
CA GLY A 143 -14.80 5.64 24.13
C GLY A 143 -13.75 4.64 23.61
N PHE A 144 -13.85 4.17 22.36
CA PHE A 144 -12.94 3.16 21.81
C PHE A 144 -11.47 3.60 21.84
N ALA A 145 -11.17 4.83 21.41
CA ALA A 145 -9.81 5.33 21.34
C ALA A 145 -9.19 5.47 22.74
N GLU A 146 -9.93 6.06 23.69
CA GLU A 146 -9.50 6.26 25.07
C GLU A 146 -9.30 4.92 25.78
N ARG A 147 -10.21 3.96 25.58
CA ARG A 147 -10.07 2.61 26.15
C ARG A 147 -8.87 1.87 25.57
N SER A 148 -8.69 1.91 24.25
CA SER A 148 -7.58 1.21 23.58
C SER A 148 -6.22 1.76 24.03
N GLN A 149 -6.13 3.08 24.16
CA GLN A 149 -4.92 3.75 24.62
C GLN A 149 -4.68 3.52 26.12
N GLY A 150 -5.72 3.66 26.96
CA GLY A 150 -5.62 3.46 28.40
C GLY A 150 -5.29 2.02 28.81
N GLN A 151 -5.67 1.03 27.99
CA GLN A 151 -5.28 -0.37 28.16
C GLN A 151 -3.91 -0.69 27.54
N GLY A 152 -3.25 0.28 26.91
CA GLY A 152 -2.00 0.06 26.17
C GLY A 152 -2.15 -0.85 24.94
N GLN A 153 -3.37 -1.15 24.52
CA GLN A 153 -3.63 -2.04 23.38
C GLN A 153 -3.33 -1.35 22.06
N GLY A 154 -3.69 -0.08 21.89
CA GLY A 154 -3.54 0.56 20.59
C GLY A 154 -3.72 2.07 20.61
N MET A 155 -3.33 2.68 19.50
CA MET A 155 -3.38 4.12 19.29
C MET A 155 -4.18 4.47 18.03
N VAL A 156 -4.99 5.52 18.12
CA VAL A 156 -5.68 6.12 16.97
C VAL A 156 -5.13 7.52 16.75
N VAL A 157 -4.52 7.76 15.59
CA VAL A 157 -3.85 9.03 15.25
C VAL A 157 -4.43 9.61 13.95
N PRO A 158 -4.53 10.94 13.79
CA PRO A 158 -5.06 11.54 12.56
C PRO A 158 -4.14 11.31 11.35
N TRP A 159 -2.84 11.15 11.62
CA TRP A 159 -1.79 10.89 10.65
C TRP A 159 -0.64 10.14 11.33
N ALA A 160 -0.03 9.20 10.62
CA ALA A 160 1.10 8.41 11.10
C ALA A 160 2.32 8.60 10.19
N PRO A 161 3.56 8.47 10.72
CA PRO A 161 4.77 8.38 9.90
C PRO A 161 4.80 7.00 9.24
N GLN A 162 3.99 6.82 8.18
CA GLN A 162 3.65 5.49 7.64
C GLN A 162 4.86 4.70 7.18
N VAL A 163 5.85 5.35 6.54
CA VAL A 163 7.07 4.69 6.06
C VAL A 163 7.85 4.10 7.23
N GLU A 164 8.03 4.89 8.30
CA GLU A 164 8.75 4.49 9.50
C GLU A 164 7.98 3.44 10.31
N VAL A 165 6.65 3.55 10.37
CA VAL A 165 5.77 2.55 11.01
C VAL A 165 5.87 1.22 10.28
N LEU A 166 5.76 1.20 8.94
CA LEU A 166 5.87 -0.02 8.15
C LEU A 166 7.29 -0.60 8.17
N GLY A 167 8.31 0.22 8.37
CA GLY A 167 9.68 -0.22 8.60
C GLY A 167 9.97 -0.72 10.03
N HIS A 168 9.02 -0.59 10.95
CA HIS A 168 9.22 -0.94 12.36
C HIS A 168 9.01 -2.44 12.63
N GLY A 169 9.97 -3.09 13.30
CA GLY A 169 9.95 -4.55 13.53
C GLY A 169 8.77 -5.09 14.36
N ALA A 170 8.07 -4.22 15.09
CA ALA A 170 6.84 -4.59 15.81
C ALA A 170 5.62 -4.77 14.88
N VAL A 171 5.60 -4.15 13.70
CA VAL A 171 4.45 -4.20 12.79
C VAL A 171 4.44 -5.54 12.05
N GLY A 172 3.32 -6.27 12.20
CA GLY A 172 3.15 -7.61 11.65
C GLY A 172 2.20 -7.70 10.46
N VAL A 173 1.31 -6.71 10.31
CA VAL A 173 0.34 -6.65 9.21
C VAL A 173 -0.11 -5.22 8.94
N PHE A 174 -0.35 -4.93 7.67
CA PHE A 174 -0.92 -3.67 7.21
C PHE A 174 -2.33 -3.86 6.64
N VAL A 175 -3.34 -3.32 7.34
CA VAL A 175 -4.72 -3.23 6.83
C VAL A 175 -4.83 -1.98 5.95
N THR A 176 -5.03 -2.18 4.65
CA THR A 176 -4.84 -1.15 3.63
C THR A 176 -5.94 -1.10 2.58
N HIS A 177 -6.11 0.09 2.01
CA HIS A 177 -6.91 0.33 0.82
C HIS A 177 -6.23 -0.08 -0.50
N CYS A 178 -4.99 -0.58 -0.45
CA CYS A 178 -4.21 -1.01 -1.62
C CYS A 178 -3.79 0.12 -2.57
N GLY A 179 -3.69 1.36 -2.09
CA GLY A 179 -3.11 2.46 -2.88
C GLY A 179 -1.63 2.22 -3.18
N TRP A 180 -1.19 2.51 -4.40
CA TRP A 180 0.11 2.08 -4.92
C TRP A 180 1.33 2.48 -4.06
N ASN A 181 1.38 3.72 -3.56
CA ASN A 181 2.47 4.16 -2.69
C ASN A 181 2.52 3.32 -1.40
N SER A 182 1.38 3.14 -0.73
CA SER A 182 1.25 2.33 0.48
C SER A 182 1.63 0.86 0.25
N VAL A 183 1.36 0.32 -0.94
CA VAL A 183 1.80 -1.05 -1.32
C VAL A 183 3.32 -1.13 -1.38
N LEU A 184 3.98 -0.19 -2.07
CA LEU A 184 5.44 -0.16 -2.16
C LEU A 184 6.10 0.05 -0.79
N GLU A 185 5.54 0.91 0.06
CA GLU A 185 6.01 1.13 1.43
C GLU A 185 5.88 -0.14 2.29
N SER A 186 4.79 -0.90 2.13
CA SER A 186 4.61 -2.19 2.82
C SER A 186 5.62 -3.24 2.35
N ILE A 187 5.91 -3.26 1.04
CA ILE A 187 6.93 -4.14 0.46
C ILE A 187 8.31 -3.80 1.04
N ALA A 188 8.70 -2.51 1.05
CA ALA A 188 9.97 -2.08 1.64
C ALA A 188 10.04 -2.35 3.16
N GLY A 189 8.92 -2.27 3.86
CA GLY A 189 8.80 -2.66 5.27
C GLY A 189 8.92 -4.17 5.51
N GLY A 190 8.64 -5.00 4.49
CA GLY A 190 8.54 -6.45 4.65
C GLY A 190 7.26 -6.87 5.39
N VAL A 191 6.18 -6.08 5.27
CA VAL A 191 4.94 -6.26 6.01
C VAL A 191 3.84 -6.80 5.09
N PRO A 192 3.21 -7.96 5.43
CA PRO A 192 2.05 -8.48 4.70
C PRO A 192 0.83 -7.57 4.81
N MET A 193 -0.09 -7.69 3.84
CA MET A 193 -1.25 -6.80 3.73
C MET A 193 -2.60 -7.51 3.89
N ILE A 194 -3.56 -6.85 4.55
CA ILE A 194 -4.99 -7.18 4.49
C ILE A 194 -5.66 -6.10 3.65
N CYS A 195 -6.28 -6.51 2.56
CA CYS A 195 -6.68 -5.64 1.47
C CYS A 195 -8.18 -5.36 1.47
N ARG A 196 -8.53 -4.07 1.47
CA ARG A 196 -9.88 -3.54 1.28
C ARG A 196 -9.86 -2.44 0.22
N PRO A 197 -9.87 -2.78 -1.07
CA PRO A 197 -9.84 -1.78 -2.13
C PRO A 197 -11.19 -1.04 -2.26
N PHE A 198 -11.17 0.22 -2.68
CA PHE A 198 -12.36 1.08 -2.84
C PHE A 198 -12.61 1.47 -4.30
N PHE A 199 -11.63 2.03 -4.99
CA PHE A 199 -11.78 2.55 -6.36
C PHE A 199 -10.45 2.56 -7.12
N GLY A 200 -10.51 2.85 -8.43
CA GLY A 200 -9.36 3.02 -9.29
C GLY A 200 -8.54 1.75 -9.41
N ASP A 201 -7.22 1.88 -9.29
CA ASP A 201 -6.26 0.78 -9.36
C ASP A 201 -6.28 -0.16 -8.14
N GLN A 202 -6.93 0.24 -7.03
CA GLN A 202 -6.85 -0.48 -5.77
C GLN A 202 -7.31 -1.95 -5.88
N ARG A 203 -8.33 -2.25 -6.68
CA ARG A 203 -8.79 -3.64 -6.87
C ARG A 203 -7.77 -4.48 -7.64
N LEU A 204 -7.13 -3.90 -8.64
CA LEU A 204 -6.04 -4.52 -9.39
C LEU A 204 -4.85 -4.76 -8.46
N ASN A 205 -4.47 -3.77 -7.66
CA ASN A 205 -3.40 -3.91 -6.67
C ASN A 205 -3.71 -5.00 -5.64
N GLY A 206 -4.94 -5.04 -5.10
CA GLY A 206 -5.38 -6.11 -4.20
C GLY A 206 -5.32 -7.51 -4.83
N ARG A 207 -5.63 -7.63 -6.13
CA ARG A 207 -5.46 -8.88 -6.89
C ARG A 207 -3.98 -9.25 -7.05
N MET A 208 -3.11 -8.28 -7.33
CA MET A 208 -1.67 -8.52 -7.42
C MET A 208 -1.09 -8.99 -6.08
N ILE A 209 -1.49 -8.34 -4.98
CA ILE A 209 -1.06 -8.68 -3.61
C ILE A 209 -1.42 -10.11 -3.23
N GLU A 210 -2.68 -10.52 -3.45
CA GLU A 210 -3.17 -11.82 -3.02
C GLU A 210 -2.79 -12.95 -4.00
N ASP A 211 -3.12 -12.80 -5.28
CA ASP A 211 -3.10 -13.93 -6.24
C ASP A 211 -1.81 -14.02 -7.07
N VAL A 212 -1.00 -12.95 -7.12
CA VAL A 212 0.22 -12.91 -7.94
C VAL A 212 1.46 -12.96 -7.05
N TRP A 213 1.55 -12.07 -6.07
CA TRP A 213 2.72 -11.98 -5.19
C TRP A 213 2.58 -12.82 -3.92
N GLY A 214 1.35 -13.15 -3.50
CA GLY A 214 1.10 -13.93 -2.29
C GLY A 214 1.64 -13.25 -1.03
N ILE A 215 1.54 -11.92 -0.97
CA ILE A 215 2.04 -11.08 0.14
C ILE A 215 0.90 -10.49 1.00
N GLY A 216 -0.31 -10.99 0.82
CA GLY A 216 -1.47 -10.52 1.56
C GLY A 216 -2.75 -11.26 1.19
N VAL A 217 -3.86 -10.83 1.79
CA VAL A 217 -5.20 -11.40 1.56
C VAL A 217 -6.20 -10.30 1.31
N ASN A 218 -7.21 -10.57 0.48
CA ASN A 218 -8.36 -9.69 0.33
C ASN A 218 -9.46 -10.07 1.33
N LEU A 219 -10.18 -9.07 1.85
CA LEU A 219 -11.35 -9.33 2.68
C LEU A 219 -12.41 -10.11 1.90
N GLU A 220 -12.97 -11.14 2.54
CA GLU A 220 -14.13 -11.85 2.00
C GLU A 220 -15.31 -10.89 1.82
N GLY A 221 -16.01 -11.00 0.69
CA GLY A 221 -17.07 -10.05 0.33
C GLY A 221 -16.59 -8.64 -0.03
N GLY A 222 -15.28 -8.35 0.14
CA GLY A 222 -14.67 -7.08 -0.20
C GLY A 222 -15.10 -5.91 0.67
N VAL A 223 -15.62 -6.16 1.88
CA VAL A 223 -16.06 -5.15 2.87
C VAL A 223 -15.62 -5.55 4.28
N PHE A 224 -15.43 -4.59 5.18
CA PHE A 224 -15.17 -4.91 6.59
C PHE A 224 -16.41 -5.48 7.28
N SER A 225 -16.28 -6.71 7.76
CA SER A 225 -17.12 -7.29 8.81
C SER A 225 -16.25 -7.68 10.00
N LYS A 226 -16.86 -7.84 11.17
CA LYS A 226 -16.14 -8.24 12.37
C LYS A 226 -15.46 -9.60 12.16
N GLU A 227 -16.22 -10.58 11.70
CA GLU A 227 -15.77 -11.94 11.47
C GLU A 227 -14.69 -12.00 10.38
N GLY A 228 -14.87 -11.21 9.30
CA GLY A 228 -13.95 -11.16 8.18
C GLY A 228 -12.58 -10.62 8.57
N LEU A 229 -12.53 -9.49 9.30
CA LEU A 229 -11.25 -8.93 9.72
C LEU A 229 -10.61 -9.75 10.85
N VAL A 230 -11.38 -10.27 11.80
CA VAL A 230 -10.87 -11.22 12.82
C VAL A 230 -10.18 -12.42 12.16
N GLY A 231 -10.84 -13.03 11.16
CA GLY A 231 -10.28 -14.16 10.42
C GLY A 231 -9.01 -13.81 9.65
N CYS A 232 -8.96 -12.63 9.01
CA CYS A 232 -7.77 -12.17 8.30
C CYS A 232 -6.60 -11.89 9.26
N LEU A 233 -6.85 -11.21 10.39
CA LEU A 233 -5.84 -10.96 11.41
C LEU A 233 -5.27 -12.27 11.96
N ASP A 234 -6.12 -13.26 12.24
CA ASP A 234 -5.68 -14.59 12.68
C ASP A 234 -4.79 -15.27 11.61
N ARG A 235 -5.24 -15.30 10.35
CA ARG A 235 -4.48 -15.89 9.23
C ARG A 235 -3.10 -15.26 9.06
N VAL A 236 -3.01 -13.93 9.06
CA VAL A 236 -1.76 -13.21 8.75
C VAL A 236 -0.81 -13.15 9.95
N LEU A 237 -1.32 -12.99 11.18
CA LEU A 237 -0.46 -12.85 12.36
C LEU A 237 -0.12 -14.19 13.01
N LYS A 238 -1.03 -15.18 12.98
CA LYS A 238 -0.92 -16.39 13.82
C LYS A 238 -0.79 -17.70 13.05
N ARG A 239 -1.15 -17.75 11.77
CA ARG A 239 -1.13 -18.99 10.97
C ARG A 239 0.10 -19.08 10.07
N GLU A 240 0.32 -20.28 9.55
CA GLU A 240 1.41 -20.59 8.62
C GLU A 240 1.32 -19.80 7.32
N GLU A 241 0.09 -19.49 6.89
CA GLU A 241 -0.16 -18.65 5.72
C GLU A 241 0.51 -17.28 5.84
N GLY A 242 0.40 -16.64 7.01
CA GLY A 242 1.05 -15.36 7.29
C GLY A 242 2.57 -15.42 7.33
N LYS A 243 3.17 -16.55 7.72
CA LYS A 243 4.63 -16.75 7.63
C LYS A 243 5.09 -16.78 6.18
N ARG A 244 4.38 -17.52 5.32
CA ARG A 244 4.65 -17.56 3.87
C ARG A 244 4.52 -16.18 3.23
N MET A 245 3.50 -15.40 3.62
CA MET A 245 3.36 -14.02 3.13
C MET A 245 4.54 -13.14 3.55
N ARG A 246 5.06 -13.29 4.79
CA ARG A 246 6.25 -12.59 5.26
C ARG A 246 7.52 -12.98 4.50
N GLU A 247 7.68 -14.25 4.19
CA GLU A 247 8.79 -14.74 3.35
C GLU A 247 8.71 -14.14 1.94
N ASN A 248 7.53 -14.17 1.32
CA ASN A 248 7.31 -13.64 -0.03
C ASN A 248 7.56 -12.12 -0.10
N VAL A 249 7.05 -11.34 0.86
CA VAL A 249 7.28 -9.89 0.90
C VAL A 249 8.74 -9.58 1.23
N GLY A 250 9.42 -10.41 2.02
CA GLY A 250 10.86 -10.31 2.27
C GLY A 250 11.69 -10.43 0.98
N VAL A 251 11.36 -11.38 0.11
CA VAL A 251 12.01 -11.50 -1.21
C VAL A 251 11.77 -10.25 -2.07
N LEU A 252 10.57 -9.67 -2.04
CA LEU A 252 10.29 -8.44 -2.78
C LEU A 252 10.98 -7.22 -2.17
N LYS A 253 11.10 -7.16 -0.84
CA LYS A 253 11.86 -6.14 -0.12
C LYS A 253 13.31 -6.12 -0.58
N GLU A 254 13.99 -7.27 -0.57
CA GLU A 254 15.38 -7.40 -1.00
C GLU A 254 15.57 -6.92 -2.45
N LYS A 255 14.62 -7.25 -3.34
CA LYS A 255 14.64 -6.78 -4.73
C LYS A 255 14.43 -5.28 -4.87
N ALA A 256 13.57 -4.69 -4.03
CA ALA A 256 13.34 -3.24 -4.02
C ALA A 256 14.58 -2.48 -3.52
N GLU A 257 15.23 -3.00 -2.47
CA GLU A 257 16.49 -2.47 -1.95
C GLU A 257 17.61 -2.60 -2.99
N GLU A 258 17.75 -3.75 -3.64
CA GLU A 258 18.77 -3.95 -4.68
C GLU A 258 18.56 -3.02 -5.88
N ALA A 259 17.31 -2.82 -6.32
CA ALA A 259 17.00 -1.91 -7.42
C ALA A 259 17.38 -0.46 -7.11
N THR A 260 17.40 -0.05 -5.84
CA THR A 260 17.61 1.34 -5.40
C THR A 260 18.99 1.62 -4.82
N LYS A 261 19.86 0.61 -4.71
CA LYS A 261 21.29 0.80 -4.39
C LYS A 261 22.04 1.53 -5.50
N PRO A 262 23.27 2.04 -5.24
CA PRO A 262 24.15 2.51 -6.29
C PRO A 262 24.36 1.43 -7.37
N LYS A 263 24.16 1.78 -8.65
CA LYS A 263 24.15 0.84 -9.80
C LYS A 263 23.00 -0.19 -9.80
N GLY A 264 21.99 0.01 -8.97
CA GLY A 264 20.72 -0.71 -9.05
C GLY A 264 19.90 -0.21 -10.22
N SER A 265 19.01 -1.07 -10.75
CA SER A 265 18.25 -0.75 -11.97
C SER A 265 17.46 0.55 -11.90
N SER A 266 16.89 0.87 -10.73
CA SER A 266 16.08 2.07 -10.55
C SER A 266 16.93 3.33 -10.36
N SER A 267 18.11 3.19 -9.75
CA SER A 267 19.11 4.25 -9.70
C SER A 267 19.62 4.60 -11.10
N ASP A 268 19.90 3.58 -11.92
CA ASP A 268 20.36 3.78 -13.31
C ASP A 268 19.27 4.41 -14.18
N ASP A 269 18.02 3.93 -14.08
CA ASP A 269 16.87 4.51 -14.77
C ASP A 269 16.62 5.96 -14.33
N PHE A 270 16.86 6.28 -13.05
CA PHE A 270 16.75 7.65 -12.54
C PHE A 270 17.86 8.56 -13.11
N CYS A 271 19.11 8.09 -13.17
CA CYS A 271 20.19 8.81 -13.83
C CYS A 271 19.87 9.10 -15.30
N ARG A 272 19.34 8.09 -16.01
CA ARG A 272 18.89 8.26 -17.41
C ARG A 272 17.75 9.28 -17.53
N LEU A 273 16.82 9.29 -16.59
CA LEU A 273 15.78 10.32 -16.54
C LEU A 273 16.39 11.72 -16.36
N VAL A 274 17.36 11.87 -15.44
CA VAL A 274 18.07 13.14 -15.21
C VAL A 274 18.76 13.62 -16.48
N GLU A 275 19.42 12.73 -17.22
CA GLU A 275 20.05 13.06 -18.51
C GLU A 275 19.02 13.56 -19.53
N LEU A 276 17.88 12.86 -19.68
CA LEU A 276 16.82 13.24 -20.62
C LEU A 276 16.24 14.62 -20.32
N VAL A 277 15.99 14.94 -19.04
CA VAL A 277 15.43 16.26 -18.66
C VAL A 277 16.48 17.36 -18.70
N SER A 278 17.77 17.04 -18.53
CA SER A 278 18.87 18.01 -18.54
C SER A 278 19.40 18.31 -19.95
N THR A 279 19.27 17.37 -20.89
CA THR A 279 19.67 17.54 -22.30
C THR A 279 18.66 18.34 -23.12
N THR A 280 17.46 18.56 -22.59
CA THR A 280 16.48 19.46 -23.18
C THR A 280 16.86 20.91 -22.86
N THR A 281 17.78 21.48 -23.63
CA THR A 281 17.98 22.95 -23.65
C THR A 281 16.64 23.61 -23.99
N MET A 282 16.20 24.54 -23.14
CA MET A 282 14.99 25.33 -23.35
C MET A 282 15.01 25.98 -24.74
N PRO A 283 13.88 26.01 -25.47
CA PRO A 283 13.74 26.84 -26.67
C PRO A 283 13.89 28.32 -26.36
#